data_AF-A0A4P2QFU0-F1
#
_entry.id   AF-A0A4P2QFU0-F1
#
_cell.length_a   1.000
_cell.length_b   1.000
_cell.length_c   1.000
_cell.angle_alpha   90.00
_cell.angle_beta   90.00
_cell.angle_gamma   90.00
#
_symmetry.space_group_name_H-M   'P 1'
#
loop_
_entity.id
_entity.type
_entity.pdbx_description
1 polymer ?
#
loop_
_entity_poly.entity_id
_entity_poly.type
_entity_poly.pdbx_seq_one_letter_code
_entity_poly.pdbx_strand_id
1 'polypeptide(L)'
;MGDVPVDIVRYPYGLLDAPEPGPEAFPVAGVRDLAAMKLAAIARRGLRRDFWDLHALAEGGLPLREAAAAYVAKFGVSEADLYHVLRSLTYFEDAEKDPVYPRGLTATRWERIRRFFLAEAPGLLTEEEE
;
A
#
# COMPACT_ATOMS: atom_id res chain seq x y z
N MET A 1 -4.23 22.97 -22.04
CA MET A 1 -4.89 21.67 -21.80
C MET A 1 -3.92 20.62 -22.29
N GLY A 2 -3.23 19.90 -21.41
CA GLY A 2 -2.23 18.91 -21.85
C GLY A 2 -0.98 18.76 -20.98
N ASP A 3 -1.11 18.64 -19.65
CA ASP A 3 -0.02 18.14 -18.80
C ASP A 3 -0.61 17.25 -17.70
N VAL A 4 -1.39 16.24 -18.10
CA VAL A 4 -1.76 15.16 -17.17
C VAL A 4 -0.76 14.04 -17.39
N PRO A 5 0.09 13.73 -16.41
CA PRO A 5 0.98 12.58 -16.50
C PRO A 5 0.15 11.30 -16.66
N VAL A 6 0.38 10.56 -17.74
CA VAL A 6 -0.24 9.26 -18.00
C VAL A 6 0.86 8.23 -18.11
N ASP A 7 0.69 7.12 -17.41
CA ASP A 7 1.57 5.96 -17.49
C ASP A 7 0.74 4.74 -17.89
N ILE A 8 1.23 3.95 -18.85
CA ILE A 8 0.58 2.74 -19.34
C ILE A 8 1.58 1.60 -19.19
N VAL A 9 1.31 0.70 -18.25
CA VAL A 9 2.24 -0.36 -17.86
C VAL A 9 1.58 -1.71 -18.03
N ARG A 10 2.31 -2.66 -18.61
CA ARG A 10 1.94 -4.08 -18.64
C ARG A 10 2.77 -4.83 -17.60
N TYR A 11 2.10 -5.39 -16.60
CA TYR A 11 2.74 -6.24 -15.60
C TYR A 11 2.67 -7.72 -16.00
N PRO A 12 3.65 -8.55 -15.56
CA PRO A 12 3.65 -10.00 -15.83
C PRO A 12 2.69 -10.78 -14.91
N TYR A 13 2.13 -10.15 -13.89
CA TYR A 13 1.18 -10.73 -12.94
C TYR A 13 -0.26 -10.27 -13.23
N GLY A 14 -1.22 -11.13 -12.89
CA GLY A 14 -2.65 -10.87 -13.06
C GLY A 14 -3.26 -9.92 -12.03
N LEU A 15 -4.55 -9.65 -12.21
CA LEU A 15 -5.38 -9.04 -11.17
C LEU A 15 -5.86 -10.12 -10.20
N LEU A 16 -6.00 -9.75 -8.93
CA LEU A 16 -6.58 -10.62 -7.89
C LEU A 16 -8.10 -10.62 -7.94
N ASP A 17 -8.68 -9.45 -8.21
CA ASP A 17 -10.11 -9.22 -8.32
C ASP A 17 -10.47 -8.83 -9.76
N ALA A 18 -11.71 -9.12 -10.16
CA ALA A 18 -12.26 -8.53 -11.37
C ALA A 18 -12.33 -7.01 -11.19
N PRO A 19 -11.92 -6.20 -12.18
CA PRO A 19 -12.08 -4.75 -12.11
C PRO A 19 -13.54 -4.35 -11.89
N GLU A 20 -13.77 -3.42 -10.99
CA GLU A 20 -15.08 -2.85 -10.73
C GLU A 20 -15.31 -1.60 -11.60
N PRO A 21 -16.55 -1.31 -12.01
CA PRO A 21 -16.85 -0.10 -12.77
C PRO A 21 -16.67 1.15 -11.88
N GLY A 22 -15.71 1.98 -12.23
CA GLY A 22 -15.47 3.28 -11.61
C GLY A 22 -16.26 4.42 -12.28
N PRO A 23 -15.83 5.68 -12.06
CA PRO A 23 -16.39 6.84 -12.76
C PRO A 23 -16.42 6.61 -14.27
N GLU A 24 -17.54 6.97 -14.90
CA GLU A 24 -17.77 6.78 -16.34
C GLU A 24 -17.65 5.31 -16.80
N ALA A 25 -17.87 4.35 -15.89
CA ALA A 25 -17.71 2.91 -16.11
C ALA A 25 -16.28 2.48 -16.50
N PHE A 26 -15.27 3.32 -16.22
CA PHE A 26 -13.89 2.94 -16.43
C PHE A 26 -13.50 1.82 -15.43
N PRO A 27 -12.89 0.70 -15.88
CA PRO A 27 -12.54 -0.40 -14.99
C PRO A 27 -11.46 0.04 -13.99
N VAL A 28 -11.73 -0.12 -12.71
CA VAL A 28 -10.82 0.19 -11.59
C VAL A 28 -10.40 -1.11 -10.92
N ALA A 29 -9.10 -1.23 -10.61
CA ALA A 29 -8.57 -2.39 -9.92
C ALA A 29 -9.19 -2.55 -8.53
N GLY A 30 -9.41 -3.80 -8.09
CA GLY A 30 -9.97 -4.10 -6.78
C GLY A 30 -9.08 -3.66 -5.63
N VAL A 31 -9.66 -3.54 -4.44
CA VAL A 31 -8.96 -3.03 -3.24
C VAL A 31 -7.74 -3.88 -2.86
N ARG A 32 -7.80 -5.20 -3.05
CA ARG A 32 -6.67 -6.11 -2.76
C ARG A 32 -5.51 -5.88 -3.72
N ASP A 33 -5.81 -5.69 -5.01
CA ASP A 33 -4.81 -5.31 -6.01
C ASP A 33 -4.14 -3.98 -5.65
N LEU A 34 -4.94 -2.97 -5.30
CA LEU A 34 -4.42 -1.66 -4.89
C LEU A 34 -3.55 -1.76 -3.64
N ALA A 35 -3.95 -2.52 -2.63
CA ALA A 35 -3.19 -2.70 -1.40
C ALA A 35 -1.84 -3.39 -1.64
N ALA A 36 -1.83 -4.46 -2.44
CA ALA A 36 -0.59 -5.13 -2.85
C ALA A 36 0.35 -4.17 -3.59
N MET A 37 -0.18 -3.31 -4.47
CA MET A 37 0.59 -2.27 -5.16
C MET A 37 1.14 -1.22 -4.19
N LYS A 38 0.40 -0.84 -3.15
CA LYS A 38 0.89 0.11 -2.13
C LYS A 38 1.99 -0.49 -1.27
N LEU A 39 1.88 -1.76 -0.85
CA LEU A 39 2.96 -2.46 -0.17
C LEU A 39 4.24 -2.51 -1.02
N ALA A 40 4.13 -2.82 -2.31
CA ALA A 40 5.27 -2.79 -3.24
C ALA A 40 5.88 -1.38 -3.38
N ALA A 41 5.05 -0.33 -3.37
CA ALA A 41 5.53 1.05 -3.44
C ALA A 41 6.24 1.46 -2.15
N ILE A 42 5.69 1.11 -0.97
CA ILE A 42 6.32 1.39 0.32
C ILE A 42 7.68 0.70 0.40
N ALA A 43 7.76 -0.59 0.06
CA ALA A 43 9.00 -1.35 0.10
C ALA A 43 10.10 -0.80 -0.84
N ARG A 44 9.72 -0.14 -1.95
CA ARG A 44 10.69 0.42 -2.91
C ARG A 44 11.07 1.87 -2.67
N ARG A 45 10.15 2.71 -2.21
CA ARG A 45 10.36 4.18 -2.09
C ARG A 45 9.82 4.82 -0.82
N GLY A 46 8.89 4.17 -0.12
CA GLY A 46 8.39 4.64 1.17
C GLY A 46 7.84 6.07 1.22
N LEU A 47 7.12 6.58 0.22
CA LEU A 47 6.64 7.98 0.25
C LEU A 47 5.38 8.15 1.12
N ARG A 48 5.18 9.33 1.73
CA ARG A 48 3.99 9.60 2.59
C ARG A 48 2.65 9.25 1.92
N ARG A 49 2.53 9.49 0.61
CA ARG A 49 1.30 9.15 -0.15
C ARG A 49 1.01 7.66 -0.17
N ASP A 50 2.04 6.81 -0.23
CA ASP A 50 1.87 5.36 -0.31
C ASP A 50 1.35 4.82 1.03
N PHE A 51 1.91 5.31 2.14
CA PHE A 51 1.41 5.05 3.50
C PHE A 51 -0.01 5.59 3.71
N TRP A 52 -0.29 6.81 3.23
CA TRP A 52 -1.62 7.40 3.34
C TRP A 52 -2.67 6.58 2.59
N ASP A 53 -2.38 6.19 1.35
CA ASP A 53 -3.30 5.37 0.56
C ASP A 53 -3.54 4.00 1.20
N LEU A 54 -2.48 3.32 1.68
CA LEU A 54 -2.63 2.03 2.35
C LEU A 54 -3.42 2.16 3.66
N HIS A 55 -3.19 3.22 4.45
CA HIS A 55 -3.99 3.52 5.64
C HIS A 55 -5.46 3.79 5.29
N ALA A 56 -5.74 4.46 4.17
CA ALA A 56 -7.11 4.73 3.74
C ALA A 56 -7.84 3.43 3.36
N LEU A 57 -7.15 2.49 2.71
CA LEU A 57 -7.70 1.16 2.45
C LEU A 57 -7.99 0.40 3.75
N ALA A 58 -7.09 0.51 4.74
CA ALA A 58 -7.31 -0.08 6.06
C ALA A 58 -8.49 0.53 6.81
N GLU A 59 -8.63 1.86 6.82
CA GLU A 59 -9.82 2.54 7.35
C GLU A 59 -11.11 2.13 6.62
N GLY A 60 -11.00 1.77 5.34
CA GLY A 60 -12.09 1.25 4.51
C GLY A 60 -12.46 -0.21 4.77
N GLY A 61 -11.78 -0.90 5.69
CA GLY A 61 -12.09 -2.27 6.10
C GLY A 61 -11.16 -3.35 5.55
N LEU A 62 -10.05 -2.99 4.88
CA LEU A 62 -9.04 -3.96 4.43
C LEU A 62 -7.87 -4.04 5.44
N PRO A 63 -7.85 -5.01 6.37
CA PRO A 63 -6.78 -5.11 7.38
C PRO A 63 -5.42 -5.37 6.73
N LEU A 64 -4.33 -4.96 7.41
CA LEU A 64 -2.98 -5.11 6.86
C LEU A 64 -2.59 -6.59 6.62
N ARG A 65 -3.18 -7.52 7.37
CA ARG A 65 -3.02 -8.97 7.15
C ARG A 65 -3.56 -9.40 5.79
N GLU A 66 -4.72 -8.88 5.39
CA GLU A 66 -5.28 -9.15 4.06
C GLU A 66 -4.48 -8.47 2.96
N ALA A 67 -3.95 -7.27 3.21
CA ALA A 67 -3.03 -6.62 2.28
C ALA A 67 -1.75 -7.45 2.06
N ALA A 68 -1.20 -8.04 3.13
CA ALA A 68 -0.03 -8.92 3.08
C ALA A 68 -0.33 -10.21 2.30
N ALA A 69 -1.48 -10.85 2.55
CA ALA A 69 -1.92 -12.02 1.80
C ALA A 69 -2.14 -11.70 0.30
N ALA A 70 -2.73 -10.54 0.01
CA ALA A 70 -2.89 -10.05 -1.36
C ALA A 70 -1.54 -9.81 -2.05
N TYR A 71 -0.53 -9.29 -1.33
CA TYR A 71 0.81 -9.13 -1.86
C TYR A 71 1.40 -10.47 -2.32
N VAL A 72 1.37 -11.50 -1.46
CA VAL A 72 1.85 -12.84 -1.80
C VAL A 72 1.11 -13.41 -3.00
N ALA A 73 -0.22 -13.35 -2.98
CA ALA A 73 -1.06 -13.88 -4.07
C ALA A 73 -0.79 -13.16 -5.41
N LYS A 74 -0.56 -11.85 -5.39
CA LYS A 74 -0.38 -11.05 -6.61
C LYS A 74 0.98 -11.27 -7.24
N PHE A 75 2.04 -11.32 -6.44
CA PHE A 75 3.40 -11.37 -6.94
C PHE A 75 4.01 -12.77 -6.96
N GLY A 76 3.38 -13.76 -6.32
CA GLY A 76 3.87 -15.13 -6.24
C GLY A 76 5.22 -15.23 -5.53
N VAL A 77 5.44 -14.35 -4.55
CA VAL A 77 6.72 -14.23 -3.83
C VAL A 77 6.79 -15.14 -2.62
N SER A 78 8.01 -15.36 -2.11
CA SER A 78 8.23 -16.12 -0.88
C SER A 78 7.85 -15.32 0.38
N GLU A 79 7.70 -16.00 1.51
CA GLU A 79 7.51 -15.35 2.82
C GLU A 79 8.71 -14.49 3.23
N ALA A 80 9.93 -14.87 2.84
CA ALA A 80 11.13 -14.07 3.08
C ALA A 80 11.06 -12.72 2.34
N ASP A 81 10.54 -12.70 1.11
CA ASP A 81 10.33 -11.46 0.37
C ASP A 81 9.23 -10.61 1.02
N LEU A 82 8.18 -11.25 1.55
CA LEU A 82 7.13 -10.55 2.30
C LEU A 82 7.68 -9.93 3.58
N TYR A 83 8.57 -10.62 4.31
CA TYR A 83 9.16 -10.09 5.54
C TYR A 83 9.84 -8.73 5.32
N HIS A 84 10.64 -8.60 4.26
CA HIS A 84 11.28 -7.33 3.91
C HIS A 84 10.25 -6.21 3.62
N VAL A 85 9.15 -6.55 2.97
CA VAL A 85 8.06 -5.61 2.68
C VAL A 85 7.36 -5.19 3.97
N LEU A 86 7.04 -6.12 4.86
CA LEU A 86 6.39 -5.81 6.13
C LEU A 86 7.26 -4.94 7.04
N ARG A 87 8.57 -5.17 7.07
CA ARG A 87 9.53 -4.31 7.79
C ARG A 87 9.51 -2.85 7.31
N SER A 88 9.22 -2.62 6.02
CA SER A 88 9.15 -1.26 5.47
C SER A 88 7.95 -0.46 5.99
N LEU A 89 6.91 -1.13 6.52
CA LEU A 89 5.72 -0.46 7.07
C LEU A 89 6.03 0.41 8.29
N THR A 90 7.12 0.14 9.01
CA THR A 90 7.56 0.92 10.18
C THR A 90 8.78 1.80 9.89
N TYR A 91 9.20 1.90 8.63
CA TYR A 91 10.36 2.70 8.23
C TYR A 91 9.92 3.98 7.51
N PHE A 92 9.90 5.10 8.24
CA PHE A 92 9.36 6.37 7.75
C PHE A 92 10.41 7.34 7.23
N GLU A 93 11.70 6.99 7.26
CA GLU A 93 12.79 7.92 6.94
C GLU A 93 12.65 8.47 5.51
N ASP A 94 12.37 7.61 4.54
CA ASP A 94 12.18 8.03 3.15
C ASP A 94 10.93 8.88 2.95
N ALA A 95 9.87 8.59 3.70
CA ALA A 95 8.66 9.40 3.70
C ALA A 95 8.93 10.82 4.20
N GLU A 96 9.86 10.93 5.15
CA GLU A 96 10.16 12.18 5.86
C GLU A 96 11.23 13.04 5.19
N LYS A 97 12.02 12.46 4.30
CA LYS A 97 12.98 13.19 3.44
C LYS A 97 12.31 14.20 2.53
N ASP A 98 11.07 13.92 2.07
CA ASP A 98 10.32 14.89 1.26
C ASP A 98 9.78 16.02 2.16
N PRO A 99 10.19 17.28 1.97
CA PRO A 99 9.67 18.39 2.77
C PRO A 99 8.19 18.71 2.43
N VAL A 100 7.70 18.27 1.27
CA VAL A 100 6.36 18.57 0.78
C VAL A 100 5.38 17.48 1.19
N TYR A 101 4.27 17.90 1.79
CA TYR A 101 3.16 17.00 2.07
C TYR A 101 2.27 16.87 0.83
N PRO A 102 1.78 15.64 0.52
CA PRO A 102 0.69 15.47 -0.43
C PRO A 102 -0.49 16.38 -0.09
N ARG A 103 -1.14 16.94 -1.11
CA ARG A 103 -2.28 17.83 -0.91
C ARG A 103 -3.36 17.13 -0.07
N GLY A 104 -3.75 17.74 1.05
CA GLY A 104 -4.73 17.17 1.98
C GLY A 104 -4.16 16.27 3.09
N LEU A 105 -2.85 16.00 3.10
CA LEU A 105 -2.17 15.36 4.22
C LEU A 105 -1.59 16.43 5.15
N THR A 106 -2.12 16.52 6.37
CA THR A 106 -1.56 17.41 7.41
C THR A 106 -0.52 16.66 8.25
N ALA A 107 0.34 17.39 8.96
CA ALA A 107 1.29 16.79 9.91
C ALA A 107 0.59 15.95 10.99
N THR A 108 -0.55 16.43 11.52
CA THR A 108 -1.38 15.67 12.48
C THR A 108 -1.91 14.38 11.89
N ARG A 109 -2.38 14.41 10.63
CA ARG A 109 -2.87 13.20 9.94
C ARG A 109 -1.73 12.22 9.65
N TRP A 110 -0.56 12.73 9.27
CA TRP A 110 0.64 11.92 9.10
C TRP A 110 1.04 11.22 10.39
N GLU A 111 1.04 11.94 11.51
CA GLU A 111 1.32 11.34 12.83
C GLU A 111 0.36 10.22 13.19
N ARG A 112 -0.94 10.39 12.89
CA ARG A 112 -1.95 9.34 13.08
C ARG A 112 -1.63 8.09 12.24
N ILE A 113 -1.24 8.29 10.98
CA ILE A 113 -0.87 7.21 10.06
C ILE A 113 0.36 6.46 10.58
N ARG A 114 1.41 7.16 11.03
CA ARG A 114 2.60 6.52 11.61
C ARG A 114 2.25 5.65 12.80
N ARG A 115 1.43 6.17 13.73
CA ARG A 115 0.99 5.41 14.92
C ARG A 115 0.20 4.16 14.56
N PHE A 116 -0.67 4.25 13.56
CA PHE A 116 -1.39 3.08 13.05
C PHE A 116 -0.41 1.99 12.59
N PHE A 117 0.56 2.33 11.72
CA PHE A 117 1.51 1.32 11.23
C PHE A 117 2.44 0.78 12.32
N LEU A 118 2.86 1.63 13.28
CA LEU A 118 3.65 1.18 14.42
C LEU A 118 2.88 0.22 15.35
N ALA A 119 1.56 0.33 15.41
CA ALA A 119 0.71 -0.56 16.21
C ALA A 119 0.40 -1.87 15.47
N GLU A 120 0.04 -1.79 14.19
CA GLU A 120 -0.49 -2.93 13.43
C GLU A 120 0.59 -3.79 12.76
N ALA A 121 1.65 -3.17 12.23
CA ALA A 121 2.66 -3.90 11.46
C ALA A 121 3.44 -4.95 12.27
N PRO A 122 3.77 -4.76 13.57
CA PRO A 122 4.44 -5.79 14.37
C PRO A 122 3.68 -7.11 14.44
N GLY A 123 2.33 -7.08 14.50
CA GLY A 123 1.50 -8.28 14.53
C GLY A 123 1.52 -9.09 13.22
N LEU A 124 2.05 -8.52 12.13
CA LEU A 124 2.24 -9.23 10.86
C LEU A 124 3.59 -9.97 10.80
N LEU A 125 4.52 -9.64 11.69
CA LEU A 125 5.87 -10.21 11.73
C LEU A 125 6.01 -11.33 12.76
N THR A 126 5.02 -11.49 13.63
CA THR A 126 4.93 -12.60 14.58
C THR A 126 4.24 -13.76 13.88
N GLU A 127 4.98 -14.84 13.64
CA GLU A 127 4.42 -16.13 13.22
C GLU A 127 3.39 -16.56 14.28
N GLU A 128 2.09 -16.56 13.92
CA GLU A 128 1.15 -17.43 14.62
C GLU A 128 1.38 -18.83 14.06
N GLU A 129 2.34 -19.52 14.68
CA GLU A 129 2.31 -20.99 14.75
C GLU A 129 0.99 -21.37 15.44
N GLU A 130 -0.05 -21.68 14.66
CA GLU A 130 -1.15 -22.56 15.09
C GLU A 130 -1.14 -23.85 14.28
#